data_AF-A0A9D5SWX7-F1
#
_entry.id   AF-A0A9D5SWX7-F1
#
_cell.length_a   1.000
_cell.length_b   1.000
_cell.length_c   1.000
_cell.angle_alpha   90.00
_cell.angle_beta   90.00
_cell.angle_gamma   90.00
#
_symmetry.space_group_name_H-M   'P 1'
#
loop_
_entity.id
_entity.type
_entity.pdbx_description
1 polymer ?
#
loop_
_entity_poly.entity_id
_entity_poly.type
_entity_poly.pdbx_seq_one_letter_code
_entity_poly.pdbx_strand_id
1 'polypeptide(L)'
;MYFSSPEELKRIVPLTEDGWSKEYLYEYLVWSCHSAFEDYIDDFFSKHTDDDELAELLFSFLLDEHYDGSDCQMGAAYYIAKLDRELLRKKKELLLQAQSSDVHWKRPFRTDEYPEWLNQQ
;
A
#
# COMPACT_ATOMS: atom_id res chain seq x y z
N MET A 1 14.01 -2.66 10.02
CA MET A 1 14.76 -3.87 10.43
C MET A 1 15.48 -4.40 9.18
N TYR A 2 16.64 -5.04 9.27
CA TYR A 2 17.28 -5.63 8.08
C TYR A 2 16.93 -7.12 8.01
N PHE A 3 16.00 -7.50 7.12
CA PHE A 3 15.66 -8.90 6.87
C PHE A 3 16.56 -9.45 5.77
N SER A 4 17.16 -10.60 6.03
CA SER A 4 18.04 -11.29 5.07
C SER A 4 17.30 -12.31 4.23
N SER A 5 16.04 -12.63 4.58
CA SER A 5 15.19 -13.59 3.86
C SER A 5 13.70 -13.40 4.18
N PRO A 6 12.79 -13.84 3.29
CA PRO A 6 11.35 -13.86 3.57
C PRO A 6 10.97 -14.65 4.83
N GLU A 7 11.77 -15.67 5.20
CA GLU A 7 11.58 -16.46 6.42
C GLU A 7 11.75 -15.63 7.70
N GLU A 8 12.64 -14.62 7.68
CA GLU A 8 12.78 -13.69 8.79
C GLU A 8 11.63 -12.69 8.82
N LEU A 9 11.17 -12.22 7.65
CA LEU A 9 10.02 -11.31 7.56
C LEU A 9 8.75 -11.97 8.10
N LYS A 10 8.52 -13.26 7.80
CA LYS A 10 7.37 -14.05 8.32
C LYS A 10 7.27 -14.12 9.85
N ARG A 11 8.32 -13.74 10.59
CA ARG A 11 8.29 -13.68 12.06
C ARG A 11 7.55 -12.45 12.58
N ILE A 12 7.35 -11.44 11.74
CA ILE A 12 6.50 -10.30 12.01
C ILE A 12 5.30 -10.36 11.07
N VAL A 13 4.10 -10.13 11.60
CA VAL A 13 2.86 -10.13 10.80
C VAL A 13 2.18 -8.79 11.01
N PRO A 14 1.90 -8.01 9.96
CA PRO A 14 1.30 -6.68 10.10
C PRO A 14 -0.06 -6.69 10.78
N LEU A 15 -0.88 -7.72 10.59
CA LEU A 15 -2.19 -7.86 11.21
C LEU A 15 -2.09 -8.72 12.47
N THR A 16 -2.36 -8.12 13.64
CA THR A 16 -2.35 -8.77 14.96
C THR A 16 -3.78 -8.92 15.51
N GLU A 17 -3.94 -9.52 16.69
CA GLU A 17 -5.23 -9.57 17.39
C GLU A 17 -5.78 -8.18 17.73
N ASP A 18 -4.90 -7.17 17.85
CA ASP A 18 -5.25 -5.79 18.18
C ASP A 18 -5.42 -4.89 16.94
N GLY A 19 -5.40 -5.47 15.73
CA GLY A 19 -5.51 -4.77 14.46
C GLY A 19 -4.16 -4.60 13.75
N TRP A 20 -4.05 -3.60 12.89
CA TRP A 20 -2.86 -3.41 12.06
C TRP A 20 -1.72 -2.73 12.83
N SER A 21 -0.58 -3.42 12.94
CA SER A 21 0.69 -2.85 13.40
C SER A 21 1.30 -1.98 12.31
N LYS A 22 1.27 -0.65 12.52
CA LYS A 22 1.91 0.33 11.62
C LYS A 22 3.40 0.05 11.40
N GLU A 23 4.12 -0.37 12.43
CA GLU A 23 5.55 -0.66 12.35
C GLU A 23 5.83 -1.86 11.43
N TYR A 24 5.06 -2.94 11.57
CA TYR A 24 5.26 -4.13 10.75
C TYR A 24 4.74 -3.94 9.32
N LEU A 25 3.63 -3.20 9.17
CA LEU A 25 3.14 -2.81 7.86
C LEU A 25 4.17 -1.96 7.11
N TYR A 26 4.82 -1.02 7.80
CA TYR A 26 5.93 -0.25 7.24
C TYR A 26 7.03 -1.14 6.68
N GLU A 27 7.49 -2.15 7.43
CA GLU A 27 8.52 -3.07 6.95
C GLU A 27 8.03 -3.83 5.70
N TYR A 28 6.78 -4.30 5.67
CA TYR A 28 6.24 -4.99 4.49
C TYR A 28 6.22 -4.08 3.25
N LEU A 29 5.89 -2.79 3.40
CA LEU A 29 5.88 -1.83 2.30
C LEU A 29 7.29 -1.50 1.78
N VAL A 30 8.28 -1.46 2.67
CA VAL A 30 9.69 -1.30 2.25
C VAL A 30 10.16 -2.56 1.53
N TRP A 31 9.90 -3.74 2.10
CA TRP A 31 10.40 -5.00 1.54
C TRP A 31 9.67 -5.45 0.28
N SER A 32 8.47 -4.96 -0.02
CA SER A 32 7.81 -5.21 -1.31
C SER A 32 8.57 -4.62 -2.50
N CYS A 33 9.42 -3.62 -2.27
CA CYS A 33 10.30 -3.07 -3.30
C CYS A 33 11.50 -4.01 -3.62
N HIS A 34 11.68 -5.08 -2.86
CA HIS A 34 12.72 -6.09 -3.06
C HIS A 34 12.15 -7.38 -3.65
N SER A 35 12.54 -7.71 -4.88
CA SER A 35 12.08 -8.91 -5.61
C SER A 35 12.19 -10.25 -4.86
N ALA A 36 13.13 -10.37 -3.92
CA ALA A 36 13.27 -11.57 -3.09
C ALA A 36 12.08 -11.81 -2.14
N PHE A 37 11.28 -10.78 -1.85
CA PHE A 37 10.17 -10.79 -0.91
C PHE A 37 8.81 -10.59 -1.58
N GLU A 38 8.80 -10.12 -2.82
CA GLU A 38 7.61 -9.71 -3.58
C GLU A 38 6.51 -10.78 -3.55
N ASP A 39 6.81 -12.03 -3.93
CA ASP A 39 5.80 -13.11 -3.99
C ASP A 39 5.08 -13.33 -2.65
N TYR A 40 5.82 -13.31 -1.54
CA TYR A 40 5.25 -13.53 -0.21
C TYR A 40 4.39 -12.34 0.23
N ILE A 41 4.87 -11.12 -0.02
CA ILE A 41 4.16 -9.91 0.39
C ILE A 41 2.92 -9.70 -0.48
N ASP A 42 3.00 -9.97 -1.78
CA ASP A 42 1.86 -9.93 -2.69
C ASP A 42 0.78 -10.95 -2.30
N ASP A 43 1.16 -12.19 -1.96
CA ASP A 43 0.22 -13.19 -1.43
C ASP A 43 -0.45 -12.71 -0.13
N PHE A 44 0.31 -12.05 0.76
CA PHE A 44 -0.25 -11.48 1.98
C PHE A 44 -1.30 -10.39 1.67
N PHE A 45 -0.94 -9.35 0.90
CA PHE A 45 -1.87 -8.25 0.59
C PHE A 45 -3.07 -8.68 -0.24
N SER A 46 -2.93 -9.71 -1.09
CA SER A 46 -4.05 -10.21 -1.92
C SER A 46 -5.23 -10.74 -1.10
N LYS A 47 -5.02 -11.05 0.19
CA LYS A 47 -6.04 -11.56 1.11
C LYS A 47 -6.80 -10.45 1.84
N HIS A 48 -6.37 -9.20 1.67
CA HIS A 48 -6.87 -8.03 2.42
C HIS A 48 -7.29 -6.88 1.49
N THR A 49 -7.65 -7.17 0.24
CA THR A 49 -7.95 -6.14 -0.76
C THR A 49 -9.18 -5.30 -0.44
N ASP A 50 -10.09 -5.81 0.38
CA ASP A 50 -11.34 -5.16 0.81
C ASP A 50 -11.29 -4.62 2.26
N ASP A 51 -10.11 -4.64 2.90
CA ASP A 51 -9.90 -4.17 4.26
C ASP A 51 -9.81 -2.63 4.34
N ASP A 52 -10.78 -2.01 5.01
CA ASP A 52 -10.89 -0.55 5.12
C ASP A 52 -9.79 0.07 5.99
N GLU A 53 -9.39 -0.61 7.08
CA GLU A 53 -8.33 -0.14 7.98
C GLU A 53 -6.98 -0.19 7.28
N LEU A 54 -6.71 -1.27 6.54
CA LEU A 54 -5.54 -1.37 5.69
C LEU A 54 -5.48 -0.22 4.68
N ALA A 55 -6.59 0.06 3.99
CA ALA A 55 -6.64 1.15 3.02
C ALA A 55 -6.31 2.50 3.66
N GLU A 56 -6.85 2.80 4.84
CA GLU A 56 -6.53 4.04 5.57
C GLU A 56 -5.06 4.13 5.92
N LEU A 57 -4.45 3.03 6.36
CA LEU A 57 -3.04 2.98 6.69
C LEU A 57 -2.16 3.21 5.46
N LEU A 58 -2.47 2.54 4.34
CA LEU A 58 -1.73 2.73 3.09
C LEU A 58 -1.78 4.18 2.61
N PHE A 59 -2.96 4.82 2.63
CA PHE A 59 -3.07 6.24 2.32
C PHE A 59 -2.31 7.12 3.30
N SER A 60 -2.31 6.78 4.60
CA SER A 60 -1.56 7.53 5.61
C SER A 60 -0.06 7.50 5.37
N PHE A 61 0.51 6.36 4.92
CA PHE A 61 1.92 6.29 4.55
C PHE A 61 2.21 7.08 3.26
N LEU A 62 1.36 6.92 2.24
CA LEU A 62 1.57 7.52 0.94
C LEU A 62 1.52 9.06 0.97
N LEU A 63 0.57 9.61 1.73
CA LEU A 63 0.29 11.04 1.80
C LEU A 63 1.08 11.77 2.90
N ASP A 64 1.94 11.07 3.64
CA ASP A 64 2.79 11.71 4.64
C ASP A 64 3.91 12.53 3.98
N GLU A 65 3.76 13.86 4.00
CA GLU A 65 4.73 14.82 3.44
C GLU A 65 5.97 15.02 4.31
N HIS A 66 5.93 14.63 5.58
CA HIS A 66 7.06 14.72 6.50
C HIS A 66 7.95 13.47 6.46
N TYR A 67 7.55 12.48 5.65
CA TYR A 67 8.17 11.18 5.58
C TYR A 67 9.11 11.04 4.39
N ASP A 68 10.40 10.84 4.65
CA ASP A 68 11.47 10.65 3.64
C ASP A 68 11.59 9.18 3.16
N GLY A 69 10.74 8.28 3.64
CA GLY A 69 10.78 6.86 3.31
C GLY A 69 10.15 6.56 1.95
N SER A 70 10.90 6.82 0.88
CA SER A 70 10.48 6.60 -0.51
C SER A 70 10.00 5.17 -0.79
N ASP A 71 10.70 4.13 -0.31
CA ASP A 71 10.32 2.73 -0.54
C ASP A 71 8.96 2.38 0.05
N CYS A 72 8.68 2.82 1.28
CA CYS A 72 7.37 2.61 1.91
C CYS A 72 6.24 3.28 1.12
N GLN A 73 6.46 4.53 0.67
CA GLN A 73 5.48 5.25 -0.13
C GLN A 73 5.28 4.61 -1.51
N MET A 74 6.34 4.09 -2.13
CA MET A 74 6.27 3.32 -3.37
C MET A 74 5.47 2.02 -3.17
N GLY A 75 5.74 1.27 -2.10
CA GLY A 75 4.98 0.08 -1.74
C GLY A 75 3.51 0.40 -1.46
N ALA A 76 3.23 1.49 -0.75
CA ALA A 76 1.87 1.93 -0.47
C ALA A 76 1.09 2.26 -1.76
N ALA A 77 1.69 3.05 -2.65
CA ALA A 77 1.09 3.35 -3.96
C ALA A 77 0.79 2.07 -4.76
N TYR A 78 1.72 1.11 -4.76
CA TYR A 78 1.55 -0.19 -5.43
C TYR A 78 0.37 -0.99 -4.87
N TYR A 79 0.25 -1.13 -3.55
CA TYR A 79 -0.83 -1.91 -2.96
C TYR A 79 -2.18 -1.18 -2.98
N ILE A 80 -2.22 0.15 -2.94
CA ILE A 80 -3.46 0.93 -3.16
C ILE A 80 -4.06 0.61 -4.53
N ALA A 81 -3.24 0.48 -5.57
CA ALA A 81 -3.72 0.15 -6.91
C ALA A 81 -4.35 -1.25 -7.02
N LYS A 82 -4.08 -2.13 -6.05
CA LYS A 82 -4.59 -3.52 -5.99
C LYS A 82 -5.80 -3.70 -5.06
N LEU A 83 -6.20 -2.65 -4.33
CA LEU A 83 -7.38 -2.72 -3.47
C LEU A 83 -8.66 -2.90 -4.29
N ASP A 84 -9.69 -3.40 -3.63
CA ASP A 84 -11.02 -3.55 -4.21
C ASP A 84 -11.56 -2.21 -4.73
N ARG A 85 -12.23 -2.24 -5.88
CA ARG A 85 -12.71 -1.02 -6.54
C ARG A 85 -13.81 -0.33 -5.76
N GLU A 86 -14.69 -1.06 -5.09
CA GLU A 86 -15.74 -0.46 -4.27
C GLU A 86 -15.14 0.21 -3.03
N LEU A 87 -14.11 -0.40 -2.44
CA LEU A 87 -13.35 0.23 -1.36
C LEU A 87 -12.66 1.52 -1.84
N LEU A 88 -11.99 1.49 -2.98
CA LEU A 88 -11.34 2.68 -3.55
C LEU A 88 -12.34 3.78 -3.92
N ARG A 89 -13.56 3.43 -4.35
CA ARG A 89 -14.65 4.40 -4.53
C ARG A 89 -15.07 5.07 -3.23
N LYS A 90 -15.13 4.33 -2.12
CA LYS A 90 -15.41 4.90 -0.79
C LYS A 90 -14.28 5.84 -0.34
N LYS A 91 -13.03 5.55 -0.70
CA LYS A 91 -11.84 6.39 -0.41
C LYS A 91 -11.48 7.34 -1.57
N LYS A 92 -12.46 7.72 -2.41
CA LYS A 92 -12.23 8.51 -3.64
C LYS A 92 -11.40 9.77 -3.42
N GLU A 93 -11.67 10.54 -2.37
CA GLU A 93 -10.96 11.79 -2.11
C GLU A 93 -9.46 11.57 -1.86
N LEU A 94 -9.13 10.56 -1.04
CA LEU A 94 -7.74 10.16 -0.77
C LEU A 94 -7.04 9.66 -2.04
N LEU A 95 -7.74 8.87 -2.85
CA LEU A 95 -7.19 8.38 -4.11
C LEU A 95 -6.91 9.51 -5.11
N LEU A 96 -7.82 10.48 -5.23
CA LEU A 96 -7.61 11.66 -6.08
C LEU A 96 -6.42 12.49 -5.61
N GLN A 97 -6.27 12.67 -4.30
CA GLN A 97 -5.12 13.37 -3.72
C GLN A 97 -3.81 12.63 -4.00
N ALA A 98 -3.78 11.31 -3.83
CA ALA A 98 -2.61 10.49 -4.16
C ALA A 98 -2.27 10.57 -5.67
N GLN A 99 -3.30 10.55 -6.52
CA GLN A 99 -3.17 10.61 -7.96
C GLN A 99 -2.67 11.98 -8.47
N SER A 100 -2.90 13.06 -7.72
CA SER A 100 -2.43 14.42 -8.06
C SER A 100 -0.96 14.68 -7.69
N SER A 101 -0.23 13.70 -7.15
CA SER A 101 1.18 13.87 -6.81
C SER A 101 2.03 14.23 -8.04
N ASP A 102 2.95 15.19 -7.92
CA ASP A 102 3.95 15.49 -8.95
C ASP A 102 5.01 14.37 -9.08
N VAL A 103 5.10 13.51 -8.06
CA VAL A 103 6.05 12.41 -8.02
C VAL A 103 5.41 11.16 -8.62
N HIS A 104 5.89 10.73 -9.79
CA HIS A 104 5.27 9.65 -10.57
C HIS A 104 5.12 8.33 -9.80
N TRP A 105 6.14 7.93 -9.03
CA TRP A 105 6.11 6.69 -8.27
C TRP A 105 5.20 6.72 -7.04
N LYS A 106 4.71 7.90 -6.63
CA LYS A 106 3.67 8.07 -5.59
C LYS A 106 2.25 7.92 -6.13
N ARG A 107 2.06 7.91 -7.46
CA ARG A 107 0.73 7.74 -8.04
C ARG A 107 0.36 6.27 -8.02
N PRO A 108 -0.77 5.87 -7.40
CA PRO A 108 -1.22 4.48 -7.46
C PRO A 108 -1.44 4.02 -8.90
N PHE A 109 -1.99 4.87 -9.78
CA PHE A 109 -2.20 4.58 -11.19
C PHE A 109 -1.29 5.45 -12.06
N ARG A 110 -0.38 4.85 -12.84
CA ARG A 110 0.81 5.59 -13.33
C ARG A 110 0.57 6.56 -14.46
N THR A 111 -0.18 6.24 -15.52
CA THR A 111 -0.60 7.27 -16.51
C THR A 111 -1.63 6.84 -17.57
N ASP A 112 -1.95 5.56 -17.76
CA ASP A 112 -3.00 5.13 -18.71
C ASP A 112 -4.22 4.51 -18.03
N GLU A 113 -4.16 4.40 -16.70
CA GLU A 113 -5.13 3.70 -15.88
C GLU A 113 -5.87 4.66 -14.95
N TYR A 114 -6.03 5.94 -15.33
CA TYR A 114 -6.89 6.82 -14.52
C TYR A 114 -8.23 6.11 -14.38
N PRO A 115 -8.67 5.76 -13.16
CA PRO A 115 -9.68 4.75 -13.05
C PRO A 115 -11.04 5.36 -13.38
N GLU A 116 -11.47 5.29 -14.64
CA GLU A 116 -12.74 5.85 -15.12
C GLU A 116 -13.93 5.35 -14.29
N TRP A 117 -13.81 4.14 -13.75
CA TRP A 117 -14.77 3.53 -12.83
C TRP A 117 -14.98 4.30 -11.52
N LEU A 118 -14.10 5.24 -11.14
CA LEU A 118 -14.29 6.14 -9.98
C LEU A 118 -15.43 7.15 -10.17
N ASN A 119 -15.88 7.34 -11.41
CA ASN A 119 -16.94 8.30 -11.74
C ASN A 119 -18.26 7.61 -12.15
N GLN A 120 -18.27 6.27 -12.20
CA GLN A 120 -19.47 5.50 -12.49
C GLN A 120 -20.24 5.28 -11.19
N GLN A 121 -21.48 5.77 -11.14
CA GLN A 121 -22.43 5.64 -10.03
C GLN A 121 -23.10 4.27 -10.01
#